data_AF-A0A7Y3CJG2-F1
#
_entry.id   AF-A0A7Y3CJG2-F1
#
_cell.length_a   1.000
_cell.length_b   1.000
_cell.length_c   1.000
_cell.angle_alpha   90.00
_cell.angle_beta   90.00
_cell.angle_gamma   90.00
#
_symmetry.space_group_name_H-M   'P 1'
#
loop_
_entity.id
_entity.type
_entity.pdbx_description
1 polymer ?
#
loop_
_entity_poly.entity_id
_entity_poly.type
_entity_poly.pdbx_seq_one_letter_code
_entity_poly.pdbx_strand_id
1 'polypeptide(L)' 'MSDDFEKKEVVHATKRCPECFTYVKLNVQKCPDCNTKLGAVEKHGMAKRKTNWMSYVSFFIAFLALAFYLWWEFF' A
#
# COMPACT_ATOMS: atom_id res chain seq x y z
N MET A 1 -39.37 12.76 13.63
CA MET A 1 -38.43 13.05 14.72
C MET A 1 -37.81 11.72 15.09
N SER A 2 -37.10 11.07 14.17
CA SER A 2 -35.81 11.43 13.55
C SER A 2 -34.65 10.93 14.42
N ASP A 3 -34.17 9.76 14.02
CA ASP A 3 -32.77 9.36 13.94
C ASP A 3 -32.03 9.08 15.26
N ASP A 4 -32.11 7.81 15.71
CA ASP A 4 -31.20 7.19 16.70
C ASP A 4 -30.47 5.98 16.09
N PHE A 5 -30.13 6.05 14.80
CA PHE A 5 -28.99 5.29 14.29
C PHE A 5 -27.72 6.08 14.64
N GLU A 6 -26.71 5.35 15.08
CA GLU A 6 -25.30 5.74 14.99
C GLU A 6 -24.68 6.43 16.21
N LYS A 7 -24.61 5.70 17.32
CA LYS A 7 -23.54 5.89 18.31
C LYS A 7 -22.54 4.73 18.24
N LYS A 8 -21.72 4.70 17.18
CA LYS A 8 -20.50 3.88 17.11
C LYS A 8 -19.31 4.71 17.53
N GLU A 9 -18.62 4.23 18.57
CA GLU A 9 -17.29 4.63 19.04
C GLU A 9 -16.49 5.52 18.09
N VAL A 10 -16.44 6.80 18.45
CA VAL A 10 -15.53 7.78 17.85
C VAL A 10 -14.19 7.65 18.58
N VAL A 11 -13.41 6.61 18.25
CA VAL A 11 -12.00 6.50 18.66
C VAL A 11 -11.17 6.45 17.38
N HIS A 12 -10.80 7.65 16.87
CA HIS A 12 -9.85 7.88 15.78
C HIS A 12 -9.80 6.79 14.68
N ALA A 13 -10.92 6.52 14.03
CA ALA A 13 -11.11 5.42 13.07
C ALA A 13 -10.60 5.70 11.64
N THR A 14 -9.67 6.65 11.50
CA THR A 14 -9.18 7.14 10.21
C THR A 14 -7.65 7.13 10.21
N LYS A 15 -7.06 6.50 9.19
CA LYS A 15 -5.62 6.46 8.95
C LYS A 15 -5.28 7.29 7.73
N ARG A 16 -4.15 7.99 7.75
CA ARG A 16 -3.67 8.78 6.61
C ARG A 16 -2.93 7.89 5.62
N CYS A 17 -3.26 7.98 4.33
CA CYS A 17 -2.52 7.29 3.28
C CYS A 17 -1.11 7.89 3.16
N PRO A 18 -0.03 7.09 3.10
CA PRO A 18 1.34 7.59 2.99
C PRO A 18 1.69 8.12 1.58
N GLU A 19 0.89 7.82 0.56
CA GLU A 19 1.17 8.23 -0.83
C GLU A 19 0.40 9.50 -1.21
N CYS A 20 -0.92 9.53 -0.97
CA CYS A 20 -1.78 10.67 -1.34
C CYS A 20 -2.25 11.52 -0.16
N PHE A 21 -1.83 11.17 1.07
CA PHE A 21 -2.17 11.91 2.29
C PHE A 21 -3.67 12.05 2.60
N THR A 22 -4.54 11.33 1.87
CA THR A 22 -5.98 11.28 2.09
C THR A 22 -6.31 10.51 3.36
N TYR A 23 -7.43 10.86 3.99
CA TYR A 23 -7.92 10.20 5.19
C TYR A 23 -8.77 9.00 4.80
N VAL A 24 -8.36 7.82 5.23
CA VAL A 24 -9.02 6.56 4.86
C VAL A 24 -9.47 5.80 6.09
N LYS A 25 -10.59 5.08 6.00
CA LYS A 25 -11.12 4.26 7.11
C LYS A 25 -10.08 3.23 7.58
N LEU A 26 -10.03 2.97 8.89
CA LEU A 26 -9.05 2.07 9.50
C LEU A 26 -9.02 0.66 8.85
N ASN A 27 -10.20 0.15 8.52
CA ASN A 27 -10.42 -1.22 8.04
C ASN A 27 -10.17 -1.42 6.53
N VAL A 28 -9.90 -0.36 5.76
CA VAL A 28 -9.64 -0.55 4.33
C VAL A 28 -8.18 -0.90 4.06
N GLN A 29 -7.96 -1.94 3.26
CA GLN A 29 -6.63 -2.40 2.84
C GLN A 29 -6.15 -1.73 1.56
N LYS A 30 -6.98 -0.91 0.91
CA LYS A 30 -6.66 -0.14 -0.29
C LYS A 30 -7.16 1.28 -0.12
N CYS A 31 -6.39 2.24 -0.60
CA CYS A 31 -6.82 3.62 -0.70
C CYS A 31 -7.83 3.79 -1.85
N PRO A 32 -8.99 4.44 -1.67
CA PRO A 32 -9.94 4.68 -2.75
C PRO A 32 -9.41 5.68 -3.79
N ASP A 33 -8.57 6.64 -3.38
CA ASP A 33 -8.05 7.69 -4.26
C ASP A 33 -6.84 7.21 -5.09
N CYS A 34 -5.81 6.68 -4.43
CA CYS A 34 -4.56 6.30 -5.10
C CYS A 34 -4.42 4.80 -5.38
N ASN A 35 -5.39 3.97 -4.97
CA ASN A 35 -5.37 2.51 -5.10
C ASN A 35 -4.15 1.79 -4.46
N THR A 36 -3.30 2.50 -3.73
CA THR A 36 -2.18 1.90 -2.98
C THR A 36 -2.69 0.95 -1.89
N LYS A 37 -2.00 -0.18 -1.74
CA LYS A 37 -2.24 -1.14 -0.65
C LYS A 37 -1.80 -0.54 0.69
N LEU A 38 -2.74 -0.36 1.60
CA LEU A 38 -2.53 0.20 2.93
C LEU A 38 -2.44 -0.93 3.96
N GLY A 39 -1.41 -0.92 4.78
CA GLY A 39 -1.25 -1.84 5.90
C GLY A 39 -2.02 -1.41 7.15
N ALA A 40 -1.65 -2.03 8.27
CA ALA A 40 -2.12 -1.64 9.60
C ALA A 40 -1.73 -0.19 9.94
N VAL A 41 -2.43 0.39 10.90
CA VAL A 41 -2.17 1.73 11.41
C VAL A 41 -0.87 1.72 12.19
N GLU A 42 0.06 2.60 11.84
CA GLU A 42 1.23 2.90 12.68
C GLU A 42 0.88 3.91 13.77
N LYS A 43 1.66 3.90 14.85
CA LYS A 43 1.49 4.74 16.05
C LYS A 43 1.41 6.25 15.77
N HIS A 44 1.79 6.70 14.57
CA HIS A 44 1.73 8.09 14.12
C HIS A 44 0.46 8.44 13.33
N GLY A 45 -0.56 7.57 13.29
CA GLY A 45 -1.80 7.79 12.53
C GLY A 45 -1.65 7.60 11.02
N MET A 46 -0.49 7.12 10.56
CA MET A 46 -0.21 6.80 9.16
C MET A 46 -0.43 5.31 8.88
N ALA A 47 -0.88 4.97 7.68
CA ALA A 47 -0.98 3.57 7.27
C ALA A 47 0.41 3.02 6.88
N LYS A 48 0.77 1.82 7.34
CA LYS A 48 2.03 1.16 6.98
C LYS A 48 2.11 0.95 5.47
N ARG A 49 3.23 1.35 4.86
CA ARG A 49 3.50 1.14 3.43
C ARG A 49 3.67 -0.35 3.18
N LYS A 50 2.83 -0.93 2.30
CA LYS A 50 3.04 -2.31 1.84
C LYS A 50 4.05 -2.25 0.70
N THR A 51 5.28 -2.69 0.94
CA THR A 51 6.37 -2.70 -0.03
C THR A 51 5.90 -3.26 -1.38
N ASN A 52 6.23 -2.56 -2.48
CA ASN A 52 5.90 -3.00 -3.83
C ASN A 52 6.87 -4.10 -4.28
N TRP A 53 6.54 -5.35 -3.97
CA TRP A 53 7.32 -6.52 -4.38
C TRP A 53 7.45 -6.67 -5.90
N MET A 54 6.48 -6.15 -6.67
CA MET A 54 6.50 -6.23 -8.13
C MET A 54 7.74 -5.55 -8.75
N SER A 55 8.14 -4.39 -8.20
CA SER A 55 9.31 -3.64 -8.71
C SER A 55 10.63 -4.38 -8.45
N TYR A 56 10.71 -5.13 -7.35
CA TYR A 56 11.88 -5.94 -7.04
C TYR A 56 11.98 -7.13 -7.98
N VAL A 57 10.87 -7.83 -8.21
CA VAL A 57 10.81 -8.97 -9.13
C VAL A 57 11.16 -8.55 -10.56
N SER A 58 10.63 -7.43 -11.06
CA SER A 58 10.96 -6.95 -12.40
C SER A 58 12.43 -6.59 -12.55
N PHE A 59 13.04 -6.01 -11.51
CA PHE A 59 14.48 -5.71 -11.51
C PHE A 59 15.32 -6.99 -11.60
N PHE A 60 15.01 -8.00 -10.80
CA PHE A 60 15.71 -9.28 -10.84
C PHE A 60 15.55 -10.00 -12.18
N ILE A 61 14.35 -10.00 -12.76
CA ILE A 61 14.10 -10.61 -14.08
C ILE A 61 14.93 -9.92 -15.15
N ALA A 62 14.93 -8.59 -15.20
CA ALA A 62 15.72 -7.83 -16.17
C ALA A 62 17.22 -8.09 -16.01
N PHE A 63 17.70 -8.15 -14.77
CA PHE A 63 19.10 -8.44 -14.46
C PHE A 63 19.51 -9.85 -14.90
N LEU A 64 18.71 -10.86 -14.59
CA LEU A 64 18.95 -12.25 -15.00
C LEU A 64 18.89 -12.43 -16.52
N ALA A 65 17.94 -11.78 -17.18
CA ALA A 65 17.83 -11.81 -18.65
C ALA A 65 19.08 -11.20 -19.30
N LEU A 66 19.57 -10.09 -18.77
CA LEU A 66 20.80 -9.46 -19.27
C LEU A 66 22.02 -10.36 -19.02
N ALA A 67 22.16 -10.92 -17.83
CA ALA A 67 23.27 -11.83 -17.50
C ALA A 67 23.26 -13.08 -18.38
N PHE A 68 22.08 -13.66 -18.62
CA PHE A 68 21.92 -14.81 -19.52
C PHE A 68 22.29 -14.46 -20.96
N TYR A 69 21.84 -13.31 -21.47
CA TYR A 69 22.18 -12.85 -22.82
C TYR A 69 23.70 -12.67 -22.99
N LEU A 70 24.37 -12.03 -22.01
CA LEU A 70 25.82 -11.88 -22.04
C LEU A 70 26.53 -13.23 -21.95
N TRP A 71 26.04 -14.17 -21.14
CA TRP A 71 26.62 -15.51 -21.09
C TRP A 71 26.49 -16.23 -22.43
N TRP A 72 25.32 -16.15 -23.07
CA TRP A 72 25.04 -16.80 -24.36
C TRP A 72 25.91 -16.28 -25.51
N GLU A 73 26.14 -14.97 -25.57
CA GLU A 73 26.92 -14.35 -26.66
C GLU A 73 28.44 -14.49 -26.44
N PHE A 74 28.90 -14.51 -25.19
CA PHE A 74 30.33 -14.47 -24.87
C PHE A 74 30.93 -15.83 -24.44
N PHE A 75 30.11 -16.87 -24.20
CA PHE A 75 30.55 -18.20 -23.74
C PHE A 75 30.01 -19.33 -24.60
#